data_AF-A0A554W3U5-F1
#
_entry.id   AF-A0A554W3U5-F1
#
_cell.length_a   1.000
_cell.length_b   1.000
_cell.length_c   1.000
_cell.angle_alpha   90.00
_cell.angle_beta   90.00
_cell.angle_gamma   90.00
#
_symmetry.space_group_name_H-M   'P 1'
#
loop_
_entity.id
_entity.type
_entity.pdbx_description
1 polymer ?
#
loop_
_entity_poly.entity_id
_entity_poly.type
_entity_poly.pdbx_seq_one_letter_code
_entity_poly.pdbx_strand_id
1 'polypeptide(L)'
;MKPDHRESNSLEERGRTRRIEHLANNFAAGLLMPARALEQLIDKRHITDTGHLAGVAGELRVAPVALAWRLFNMGWIDEGTRDALRQERARAPISSIPKRFSPSFVSLLHRAIDRGRLSARKAAKVMGMSLPQLTDLFAEHSLAAPFEL
;
A
#
# COMPACT_ATOMS: atom_id res chain seq x y z
N MET A 1 -30.81 -19.33 15.62
CA MET A 1 -30.19 -18.37 16.55
C MET A 1 -30.52 -16.96 16.05
N LYS A 2 -31.14 -16.11 16.86
CA LYS A 2 -31.39 -14.69 16.55
C LYS A 2 -30.22 -13.90 17.16
N PRO A 3 -29.62 -12.93 16.46
CA PRO A 3 -28.50 -12.16 17.02
C PRO A 3 -28.96 -11.33 18.23
N ASP A 4 -28.16 -11.32 19.30
CA ASP A 4 -28.43 -10.60 20.55
C ASP A 4 -28.44 -9.08 20.38
N HIS A 5 -27.72 -8.57 19.38
CA HIS A 5 -27.74 -7.16 19.02
C HIS A 5 -28.11 -6.96 17.56
N ARG A 6 -29.10 -6.10 17.34
CA ARG A 6 -29.47 -5.56 16.04
C ARG A 6 -29.57 -4.06 16.20
N GLU A 7 -28.82 -3.30 15.39
CA GLU A 7 -28.94 -1.85 15.39
C GLU A 7 -30.39 -1.46 15.09
N SER A 8 -30.92 -0.55 15.90
CA SER A 8 -32.29 -0.11 15.77
C SER A 8 -32.43 0.82 14.55
N ASN A 9 -33.55 0.67 13.85
CA ASN A 9 -33.83 1.33 12.58
C ASN A 9 -34.60 2.65 12.74
N SER A 10 -34.60 3.23 13.95
CA SER A 10 -35.28 4.49 14.22
C SER A 10 -34.64 5.64 13.44
N LEU A 11 -35.42 6.65 13.07
CA LEU A 11 -34.93 7.80 12.30
C LEU A 11 -33.85 8.60 13.06
N GLU A 12 -34.00 8.69 14.38
CA GLU A 12 -33.07 9.39 15.27
C GLU A 12 -31.74 8.65 15.39
N GLU A 13 -31.75 7.33 15.54
CA GLU A 13 -30.54 6.51 15.55
C GLU A 13 -29.84 6.53 14.18
N ARG A 14 -30.59 6.47 13.07
CA ARG A 14 -30.02 6.62 11.73
C ARG A 14 -29.26 7.94 11.56
N GLY A 15 -29.81 9.04 12.10
CA GLY A 15 -29.14 10.34 12.10
C GLY A 15 -27.84 10.36 12.91
N ARG A 16 -27.84 9.74 14.10
CA ARG A 16 -26.63 9.59 14.93
C ARG A 16 -25.58 8.69 14.27
N THR A 17 -25.97 7.55 13.71
CA THR A 17 -25.08 6.63 13.01
C THR A 17 -24.40 7.33 11.84
N ARG A 18 -25.15 8.08 11.02
CA ARG A 18 -24.57 8.85 9.91
C ARG A 18 -23.53 9.88 10.37
N ARG A 19 -23.78 10.55 11.50
CA ARG A 19 -22.81 11.50 12.08
C ARG A 19 -21.53 10.78 12.53
N ILE A 20 -21.66 9.61 13.17
CA ILE A 20 -20.53 8.79 13.60
C ILE A 20 -19.72 8.33 12.38
N GLU A 21 -20.37 7.85 11.32
CA GLU A 21 -19.71 7.47 10.06
C GLU A 21 -18.96 8.65 9.43
N HIS A 22 -19.55 9.84 9.37
CA HIS A 22 -18.88 11.02 8.85
C HIS A 22 -17.63 11.39 9.67
N LEU A 23 -17.71 11.31 11.00
CA LEU A 23 -16.56 11.57 11.88
C LEU A 23 -15.47 10.51 11.69
N ALA A 24 -15.84 9.24 11.58
CA ALA A 24 -14.93 8.14 11.32
C ALA A 24 -14.24 8.30 9.95
N ASN A 25 -14.98 8.68 8.92
CA ASN A 25 -14.44 8.96 7.59
C ASN A 25 -13.45 10.13 7.61
N ASN A 26 -13.78 11.22 8.30
CA ASN A 26 -12.87 12.37 8.44
C ASN A 26 -11.59 12.00 9.19
N PHE A 27 -11.71 11.22 10.27
CA PHE A 27 -10.57 10.71 11.02
C PHE A 27 -9.68 9.82 10.14
N ALA A 28 -10.26 8.82 9.47
CA ALA A 28 -9.54 7.92 8.58
C ALA A 28 -8.87 8.69 7.43
N ALA A 29 -9.55 9.68 6.86
CA ALA A 29 -8.99 10.50 5.79
C ALA A 29 -7.77 11.31 6.26
N GLY A 30 -7.79 11.86 7.48
CA GLY A 30 -6.63 12.55 8.05
C GLY A 30 -5.44 11.61 8.34
N LEU A 31 -5.73 10.39 8.78
CA LEU A 31 -4.71 9.37 9.09
C LEU A 31 -4.06 8.79 7.82
N LEU A 32 -4.87 8.44 6.82
CA LEU A 32 -4.43 7.82 5.56
C LEU A 32 -3.87 8.84 4.56
N MET A 33 -4.36 10.08 4.61
CA MET A 33 -3.96 11.16 3.70
C MET A 33 -3.59 12.42 4.50
N PRO A 34 -2.45 12.42 5.23
CA PRO A 34 -1.99 13.56 6.01
C PRO A 34 -1.68 14.76 5.12
N ALA A 35 -1.99 15.97 5.59
CA ALA A 35 -1.80 17.21 4.82
C ALA A 35 -0.35 17.36 4.31
N ARG A 36 0.64 17.13 5.19
CA ARG A 36 2.06 17.21 4.84
C ARG A 36 2.48 16.24 3.73
N ALA A 37 1.91 15.02 3.72
CA ALA A 37 2.21 14.05 2.67
C ALA A 37 1.61 14.51 1.33
N LEU A 38 0.37 15.01 1.35
CA LEU A 38 -0.29 15.55 0.16
C LEU A 38 0.45 16.76 -0.41
N GLU A 39 0.98 17.64 0.44
CA GLU A 39 1.78 18.80 0.01
C GLU A 39 3.08 18.40 -0.71
N GLN A 40 3.63 17.22 -0.38
CA GLN A 40 4.85 16.71 -1.01
C GLN A 40 4.55 15.93 -2.30
N LEU A 41 3.44 15.20 -2.34
CA LEU A 41 3.09 14.33 -3.46
C LEU A 41 2.34 15.07 -4.58
N ILE A 42 1.59 16.13 -4.24
CA ILE A 42 0.76 16.86 -5.20
C ILE A 42 1.47 18.12 -5.66
N ASP A 43 1.87 18.15 -6.93
CA ASP A 43 2.17 19.41 -7.61
C ASP A 43 0.89 20.24 -7.78
N LYS A 44 0.78 21.35 -7.04
CA LYS A 44 -0.38 22.25 -7.07
C LYS A 44 -0.62 22.89 -8.44
N ARG A 45 0.37 22.91 -9.34
CA ARG A 45 0.19 23.36 -10.74
C ARG A 45 -0.74 22.44 -11.53
N HIS A 46 -0.87 21.19 -11.08
CA HIS A 46 -1.68 20.13 -11.69
C HIS A 46 -2.85 19.73 -10.79
N ILE A 47 -3.33 20.62 -9.91
CA ILE A 47 -4.36 20.30 -8.91
C ILE A 47 -5.75 19.97 -9.52
N THR A 48 -5.97 20.31 -10.79
CA THR A 48 -7.18 19.98 -11.55
C THR A 48 -7.00 18.78 -12.48
N ASP A 49 -5.79 18.22 -12.59
CA ASP A 49 -5.52 17.03 -13.39
C ASP A 49 -5.92 15.77 -12.60
N THR A 50 -7.07 15.18 -12.97
CA THR A 50 -7.61 14.00 -12.30
C THR A 50 -6.74 12.77 -12.47
N GLY A 51 -5.97 12.67 -13.56
CA GLY A 51 -5.03 11.57 -13.80
C GLY A 51 -3.83 11.63 -12.86
N HIS A 52 -3.27 12.83 -12.66
CA HIS A 52 -2.24 13.10 -11.66
C HIS A 52 -2.73 12.76 -10.24
N LEU A 53 -3.90 13.27 -9.85
CA LEU A 53 -4.49 13.00 -8.55
C LEU A 53 -4.82 11.52 -8.33
N ALA A 54 -5.30 10.81 -9.36
CA ALA A 54 -5.51 9.37 -9.29
C ALA A 54 -4.20 8.59 -9.11
N GLY A 55 -3.09 9.07 -9.68
CA GLY A 55 -1.74 8.56 -9.43
C GLY A 55 -1.33 8.68 -7.96
N VAL A 56 -1.49 9.87 -7.39
CA VAL A 56 -1.23 10.15 -5.96
C VAL A 56 -2.08 9.26 -5.04
N ALA A 57 -3.37 9.07 -5.37
CA ALA A 57 -4.24 8.15 -4.64
C ALA A 57 -3.68 6.71 -4.66
N GLY A 58 -3.14 6.28 -5.79
CA GLY A 58 -2.48 4.99 -5.95
C GLY A 58 -1.23 4.84 -5.07
N GLU A 59 -0.40 5.86 -5.00
CA GLU A 59 0.79 5.89 -4.13
C GLU A 59 0.43 5.78 -2.64
N LEU A 60 -0.63 6.49 -2.22
CA LEU A 60 -1.18 6.43 -0.87
C LEU A 60 -2.04 5.19 -0.60
N ARG A 61 -2.25 4.33 -1.62
CA ARG A 61 -3.07 3.11 -1.55
C ARG A 61 -4.51 3.36 -1.10
N VAL A 62 -5.08 4.48 -1.53
CA VAL A 62 -6.48 4.87 -1.31
C VAL A 62 -7.25 4.93 -2.62
N ALA A 63 -8.58 4.88 -2.56
CA ALA A 63 -9.41 5.06 -3.75
C ALA A 63 -9.43 6.54 -4.18
N PRO A 64 -9.48 6.87 -5.49
CA PRO A 64 -9.59 8.24 -5.98
C PRO A 64 -10.75 9.03 -5.35
N VAL A 65 -11.89 8.38 -5.10
CA VAL A 65 -13.04 9.00 -4.41
C VAL A 65 -12.71 9.45 -2.98
N ALA A 66 -11.87 8.71 -2.24
CA ALA A 66 -11.47 9.11 -0.89
C ALA A 66 -10.53 10.32 -0.93
N LEU A 67 -9.60 10.35 -1.89
CA LEU A 67 -8.74 11.50 -2.11
C LEU A 67 -9.55 12.74 -2.54
N ALA A 68 -10.55 12.58 -3.40
CA ALA A 68 -11.43 13.68 -3.83
C ALA A 68 -12.11 14.36 -2.63
N TRP A 69 -12.71 13.58 -1.72
CA TRP A 69 -13.31 14.14 -0.49
C TRP A 69 -12.27 14.79 0.42
N ARG A 70 -11.07 14.21 0.54
CA ARG A 70 -10.01 14.77 1.35
C ARG A 70 -9.59 16.15 0.86
N LEU A 71 -9.31 16.28 -0.43
CA LEU A 71 -8.88 17.53 -1.05
C LEU A 71 -10.00 18.58 -1.03
N PHE A 72 -11.24 18.17 -1.26
CA PHE A 72 -12.41 19.05 -1.17
C PHE A 72 -12.59 19.59 0.26
N ASN A 73 -12.52 18.72 1.27
CA ASN A 73 -12.62 19.13 2.68
C ASN A 73 -11.45 20.02 3.14
N MET A 74 -10.30 19.95 2.45
CA MET A 74 -9.16 20.83 2.67
C MET A 74 -9.24 22.15 1.88
N GLY A 75 -10.23 22.31 0.99
CA GLY A 75 -10.37 23.49 0.13
C GLY A 75 -9.32 23.58 -0.97
N TRP A 76 -8.73 22.47 -1.39
CA TRP A 76 -7.71 22.45 -2.45
C TRP A 76 -8.29 22.31 -3.84
N ILE A 77 -9.49 21.74 -3.96
CA ILE A 77 -10.21 21.54 -5.21
C ILE A 77 -11.66 22.00 -5.06
N ASP A 78 -12.29 22.31 -6.19
CA ASP A 78 -13.70 22.65 -6.27
C ASP A 78 -14.59 21.40 -6.47
N GLU A 79 -15.90 21.64 -6.51
CA GLU A 79 -16.92 20.60 -6.72
C GLU A 79 -16.77 19.90 -8.08
N GLY A 80 -16.45 20.65 -9.14
CA GLY A 80 -16.26 20.10 -10.48
C GLY A 80 -15.09 19.11 -10.54
N THR A 81 -13.94 19.49 -9.96
CA THR A 81 -12.75 18.64 -9.89
C THR A 81 -12.99 17.42 -8.98
N ARG A 82 -13.68 17.61 -7.84
CA ARG A 82 -14.07 16.51 -6.95
C ARG A 82 -14.89 15.46 -7.69
N ASP A 83 -15.89 15.89 -8.45
CA ASP A 83 -16.80 14.99 -9.16
C ASP A 83 -16.12 14.29 -10.33
N ALA A 84 -15.20 14.97 -11.02
CA ALA A 84 -14.37 14.36 -12.05
C ALA A 84 -13.42 13.29 -11.46
N LEU A 85 -12.70 13.60 -10.38
CA LEU A 85 -11.80 12.65 -9.72
C LEU A 85 -12.54 11.45 -9.11
N ARG A 86 -13.79 11.63 -8.68
CA ARG A 86 -14.63 10.53 -8.19
C ARG A 86 -14.95 9.50 -9.28
N GLN A 87 -14.92 9.88 -10.55
CA GLN A 87 -15.14 8.98 -11.68
C GLN A 87 -13.87 8.23 -12.11
N GLU A 88 -12.70 8.69 -11.69
CA GLU A 88 -11.44 8.01 -11.96
C GLU A 88 -11.39 6.64 -11.29
N ARG A 89 -10.91 5.65 -12.03
CA ARG A 89 -10.69 4.31 -11.48
C ARG A 89 -9.34 4.25 -10.82
N ALA A 90 -9.28 3.63 -9.65
CA ALA A 90 -8.01 3.26 -9.05
C ALA A 90 -7.26 2.38 -10.07
N ARG A 91 -6.10 2.85 -10.53
CA ARG A 91 -5.22 1.99 -11.31
C ARG A 91 -4.78 0.86 -10.39
N ALA A 92 -4.99 -0.39 -10.81
CA ALA A 92 -4.51 -1.52 -10.06
C ALA A 92 -2.99 -1.32 -9.88
N PRO A 93 -2.46 -1.32 -8.65
CA PRO A 93 -1.02 -1.28 -8.47
C PRO A 93 -0.46 -2.46 -9.24
N ILE A 94 0.52 -2.21 -10.11
CA ILE A 94 1.34 -3.28 -10.69
C ILE A 94 2.17 -3.81 -9.52
N SER A 95 1.54 -4.60 -8.66
CA SER A 95 2.17 -5.23 -7.52
C SER A 95 2.91 -6.44 -8.05
N SER A 96 4.16 -6.24 -8.48
CA SER A 96 5.10 -7.36 -8.50
C SER A 96 5.13 -7.91 -7.08
N ILE A 97 4.87 -9.21 -6.91
CA ILE A 97 5.01 -9.89 -5.62
C ILE A 97 6.36 -9.47 -5.03
N PRO A 98 6.40 -8.88 -3.82
CA PRO A 98 7.65 -8.45 -3.22
C PRO A 98 8.63 -9.62 -3.19
N LYS A 99 9.88 -9.38 -3.63
CA LYS A 99 10.92 -10.40 -3.59
C LYS A 99 11.07 -10.92 -2.16
N ARG A 100 11.40 -12.20 -2.02
CA ARG A 100 11.72 -12.76 -0.70
C ARG A 100 13.00 -12.10 -0.19
N PHE A 101 12.94 -11.54 1.03
CA PHE A 101 14.04 -10.82 1.68
C PHE A 101 14.54 -9.57 0.93
N SER A 102 15.29 -8.72 1.63
CA SER A 102 15.86 -7.51 1.03
C SER A 102 17.08 -7.81 0.14
N PRO A 103 17.34 -7.03 -0.92
CA PRO A 103 18.50 -7.23 -1.79
C PRO A 103 19.85 -7.22 -1.04
N SER A 104 20.00 -6.33 -0.05
CA SER A 104 21.21 -6.23 0.76
C SER A 104 21.47 -7.50 1.58
N PHE A 105 20.42 -8.07 2.15
CA PHE A 105 20.53 -9.32 2.90
C PHE A 105 20.93 -10.48 1.99
N VAL A 106 20.24 -10.65 0.86
CA VAL A 106 20.53 -11.75 -0.09
C VAL A 106 21.94 -11.62 -0.67
N SER A 107 22.39 -10.40 -0.97
CA SER A 107 23.76 -10.14 -1.43
C SER A 107 24.83 -10.49 -0.38
N LEU A 108 24.55 -10.20 0.90
CA LEU A 108 25.46 -10.56 1.99
C LEU A 108 25.51 -12.08 2.18
N LEU A 109 24.35 -12.74 2.16
CA LEU A 109 24.24 -14.19 2.27
C LEU A 109 25.00 -14.89 1.14
N HIS A 110 24.79 -14.44 -0.10
CA HIS A 110 25.51 -14.91 -1.28
C HIS A 110 27.02 -14.85 -1.10
N ARG A 111 27.53 -13.66 -0.75
CA ARG A 111 28.96 -13.40 -0.54
C ARG A 111 29.55 -14.23 0.60
N ALA A 112 28.78 -14.50 1.66
CA ALA A 112 29.23 -15.33 2.77
C ALA A 112 29.42 -16.80 2.34
N ILE A 113 28.56 -17.30 1.45
CA ILE A 113 28.67 -18.65 0.89
C ILE A 113 29.83 -18.72 -0.11
N ASP A 114 29.88 -17.79 -1.05
CA ASP A 114 30.93 -17.68 -2.09
C ASP A 114 32.34 -17.65 -1.48
N ARG A 115 32.51 -16.92 -0.36
CA ARG A 115 33.79 -16.82 0.35
C ARG A 115 34.06 -17.96 1.34
N GLY A 116 33.22 -18.99 1.37
CA GLY A 116 33.36 -20.13 2.28
C GLY A 116 33.17 -19.80 3.77
N ARG A 117 32.65 -18.62 4.12
CA ARG A 117 32.39 -18.22 5.52
C ARG A 117 31.15 -18.89 6.09
N LEU A 118 30.26 -19.35 5.22
CA LEU A 118 29.03 -20.06 5.56
C LEU A 118 28.77 -21.14 4.51
N SER A 119 28.54 -22.39 4.90
CA SER A 119 28.18 -23.42 3.92
C SER A 119 26.74 -23.25 3.42
N ALA A 120 26.48 -23.58 2.15
CA ALA A 120 25.15 -23.51 1.55
C ALA A 120 24.11 -24.34 2.33
N ARG A 121 24.49 -25.54 2.81
CA ARG A 121 23.61 -26.38 3.65
C ARG A 121 23.26 -25.72 4.98
N LYS A 122 24.22 -25.06 5.63
CA LYS A 122 23.97 -24.33 6.88
C LYS A 122 23.08 -23.12 6.64
N ALA A 123 23.33 -22.37 5.56
CA ALA A 123 22.46 -21.28 5.14
C ALA A 123 21.02 -21.77 4.91
N ALA A 124 20.83 -22.79 4.08
CA ALA A 124 19.52 -23.37 3.79
C ALA A 124 18.78 -23.81 5.07
N LYS A 125 19.46 -24.55 5.96
CA LYS A 125 18.89 -24.98 7.25
C LYS A 125 18.46 -23.81 8.13
N VAL A 126 19.30 -22.78 8.28
CA VAL A 126 19.00 -21.60 9.11
C VAL A 126 17.85 -20.79 8.53
N MET A 127 17.79 -20.68 7.20
CA MET A 127 16.71 -19.99 6.49
C MET A 127 15.41 -20.78 6.42
N GLY A 128 15.38 -22.04 6.91
CA GLY A 128 14.22 -22.91 6.81
C GLY A 128 13.88 -23.32 5.36
N MET A 129 14.89 -23.44 4.51
CA MET A 129 14.76 -23.71 3.07
C MET A 129 15.53 -24.97 2.66
N SER A 130 15.16 -25.56 1.52
CA SER A 130 15.97 -26.55 0.81
C SER A 130 17.06 -25.87 -0.04
N LEU A 131 18.07 -26.62 -0.50
CA LEU A 131 19.10 -26.07 -1.39
C LEU A 131 18.52 -25.54 -2.73
N PRO A 132 17.58 -26.22 -3.41
CA PRO A 132 16.92 -25.66 -4.59
C PRO A 132 16.17 -24.36 -4.30
N GLN A 133 15.45 -24.27 -3.17
CA GLN A 133 14.75 -23.05 -2.77
C GLN A 133 15.70 -21.88 -2.49
N LEU A 134 16.90 -22.19 -2.02
CA LEU A 134 17.97 -21.20 -1.83
C LEU A 134 18.54 -20.74 -3.19
N THR A 135 18.66 -21.63 -4.17
CA THR A 135 18.99 -21.27 -5.57
C THR A 135 17.94 -20.35 -6.17
N ASP A 136 16.65 -20.68 -6.00
CA ASP A 136 15.54 -19.84 -6.47
C ASP A 136 15.56 -18.45 -5.82
N LEU A 137 15.91 -18.38 -4.53
CA LEU A 137 16.07 -17.10 -3.82
C LEU A 137 17.16 -16.23 -4.46
N PHE A 138 18.29 -16.81 -4.86
CA PHE A 138 19.34 -16.04 -5.56
C PHE A 138 18.88 -15.60 -6.95
N ALA A 139 18.19 -16.46 -7.69
CA ALA A 139 17.65 -16.14 -9.00
C ALA A 139 16.63 -14.98 -8.96
N GLU A 140 15.75 -14.93 -7.96
CA GLU A 140 14.82 -13.81 -7.72
C GLU A 140 15.56 -12.47 -7.59
N HIS A 141 16.78 -12.48 -7.07
CA HIS A 141 17.64 -11.31 -6.91
C HIS A 141 18.69 -11.16 -8.02
N SER A 142 18.54 -11.90 -9.13
CA SER A 142 19.44 -11.86 -10.29
C SER A 142 20.89 -12.24 -9.94
N LEU A 143 21.06 -13.17 -8.98
CA LEU A 143 22.35 -13.74 -8.58
C LEU A 143 22.40 -15.22 -8.97
N ALA A 144 23.53 -15.67 -9.50
CA ALA A 144 23.79 -17.11 -9.68
C ALA A 144 24.09 -17.76 -8.33
N ALA A 145 23.65 -19.00 -8.11
CA ALA A 145 23.94 -19.71 -6.87
C ALA A 145 25.47 -19.89 -6.69
N PRO A 146 26.05 -19.53 -5.54
CA PRO A 146 27.49 -19.63 -5.28
C PRO A 146 27.90 -21.04 -4.81
N PHE A 147 27.18 -22.07 -5.26
CA PHE A 147 27.39 -23.47 -4.91
C PHE A 147 26.77 -24.38 -5.96
N GLU A 148 27.23 -25.63 -6.00
CA GLU A 148 26.63 -26.70 -6.81
C GLU A 148 25.70 -27.58 -5.95
N LEU A 149 24.70 -28.19 -6.59
CA LEU A 149 23.67 -29.02 -5.96
C LEU A 149 24.13 -30.47 -5.80
#